data_AF-A0AA35XD23-F1
#
_entry.id   AF-A0AA35XD23-F1
#
_cell.length_a   1.000
_cell.length_b   1.000
_cell.length_c   1.000
_cell.angle_alpha   90.00
_cell.angle_beta   90.00
_cell.angle_gamma   90.00
#
_symmetry.space_group_name_H-M   'P 1'
#
loop_
_entity.id
_entity.type
_entity.pdbx_description
1 polymer ?
#
loop_
_entity_poly.entity_id
_entity_poly.type
_entity_poly.pdbx_seq_one_letter_code
_entity_poly.pdbx_strand_id
1 'polypeptide(L)'
;MLDTVVVFPSGSTSGDMQCINVTILDDDVIEGTETFTLQASTVEATSLIAIDPSLSETTVSIADSEMVNFRIVSPSRVSEDIGRVEVCVEQMNGELGEEIQVNVRTTPTGTNASVSDYESTQFQLAFPAGVRGPRSKCGAITVTDDLLVEGDESVALMAGFLQSSSRISLVSNTASIIVTDNDYVIYGWENPEYKVVEDSESLAVHLCLVPESGTLTFPVEISVTSIPISATEGEDYERVSESVLMEAGFKPGACSPLTLSVIKDGVLESDETVQLSATDTSSRAIPSSNNGATTLITITDDDSACRQELEAARSSDCGQSASSSANSAGVGGGVVGGFVAGVLITIVLAVIILFLIGWKCIPRVKEPKVEEDFATGLRNQTFEEYSNM
;
A
#
# COMPACT_ATOMS: atom_id res chain seq x y z
N MET A 1 62.88 18.72 -14.59
CA MET A 1 63.94 17.71 -14.58
C MET A 1 64.62 17.78 -13.25
N LEU A 2 64.74 16.63 -12.57
CA LEU A 2 65.36 16.54 -11.26
C LEU A 2 66.80 16.11 -11.48
N ASP A 3 67.70 17.08 -11.58
CA ASP A 3 69.11 16.81 -11.86
C ASP A 3 69.82 16.48 -10.54
N THR A 4 70.24 15.22 -10.40
CA THR A 4 70.99 14.75 -9.23
C THR A 4 72.39 14.36 -9.67
N VAL A 5 73.41 14.93 -9.02
CA VAL A 5 74.81 14.55 -9.26
C VAL A 5 75.17 13.38 -8.36
N VAL A 6 75.48 12.24 -8.97
CA VAL A 6 76.01 11.07 -8.28
C VAL A 6 77.54 11.16 -8.28
N VAL A 7 78.15 11.07 -7.10
CA VAL A 7 79.62 11.16 -6.94
C VAL A 7 80.16 9.83 -6.45
N PHE A 8 81.04 9.20 -7.23
CA PHE A 8 81.86 8.08 -6.75
C PHE A 8 83.14 8.67 -6.12
N PRO A 9 83.36 8.51 -4.81
CA PRO A 9 84.51 9.09 -4.13
C PRO A 9 85.83 8.44 -4.59
N SER A 10 86.95 9.12 -4.32
CA SER A 10 88.28 8.58 -4.64
C SER A 10 88.51 7.22 -3.98
N GLY A 11 88.98 6.25 -4.75
CA GLY A 11 89.18 4.88 -4.28
C GLY A 11 88.00 3.95 -4.52
N SER A 12 86.92 4.44 -5.15
CA SER A 12 85.83 3.56 -5.59
C SER A 12 86.32 2.43 -6.50
N THR A 13 85.73 1.26 -6.31
CA THR A 13 86.11 0.03 -7.02
C THR A 13 84.97 -0.55 -7.87
N SER A 14 85.29 -1.59 -8.65
CA SER A 14 84.29 -2.27 -9.46
C SER A 14 83.18 -2.86 -8.57
N GLY A 15 81.93 -2.50 -8.84
CA GLY A 15 80.76 -2.96 -8.10
C GLY A 15 80.30 -2.02 -6.98
N ASP A 16 81.01 -0.92 -6.73
CA ASP A 16 80.51 0.14 -5.86
C ASP A 16 79.17 0.67 -6.40
N MET A 17 78.22 0.91 -5.50
CA MET A 17 76.90 1.43 -5.83
C MET A 17 76.69 2.78 -5.16
N GLN A 18 75.96 3.65 -5.86
CA GLN A 18 75.42 4.87 -5.28
C GLN A 18 73.92 4.92 -5.51
N CYS A 19 73.19 5.27 -4.46
CA CYS A 19 71.74 5.35 -4.50
C CYS A 19 71.28 6.78 -4.80
N ILE A 20 70.20 6.89 -5.55
CA ILE A 20 69.43 8.12 -5.71
C ILE A 20 68.04 7.89 -5.10
N ASN A 21 67.52 8.92 -4.43
CA ASN A 21 66.16 8.87 -3.90
C ASN A 21 65.22 9.56 -4.88
N VAL A 22 64.14 8.87 -5.26
CA VAL A 22 63.03 9.43 -6.02
C VAL A 22 61.80 9.42 -5.12
N THR A 23 61.18 10.57 -4.93
CA THR A 23 59.91 10.68 -4.20
C THR A 23 58.76 10.46 -5.17
N ILE A 24 57.91 9.49 -4.87
CA ILE A 24 56.62 9.29 -5.56
C ILE A 24 55.56 10.07 -4.78
N LEU A 25 54.71 10.81 -5.48
CA LEU A 25 53.60 11.53 -4.88
C LEU A 25 52.38 10.62 -4.88
N ASP A 26 51.81 10.43 -3.69
CA ASP A 26 50.61 9.63 -3.48
C ASP A 26 49.38 10.55 -3.50
N ASP A 27 48.32 10.13 -4.17
CA ASP A 27 47.04 10.82 -4.19
C ASP A 27 45.85 9.85 -4.24
N ASP A 28 44.64 10.38 -4.37
CA ASP A 28 43.39 9.61 -4.34
C ASP A 28 42.76 9.44 -5.75
N VAL A 29 43.51 9.70 -6.83
CA VAL A 29 43.02 9.68 -8.21
C VAL A 29 43.35 8.33 -8.86
N ILE A 30 42.37 7.72 -9.54
CA ILE A 30 42.65 6.56 -10.40
C ILE A 30 43.24 7.07 -11.72
N GLU A 31 44.53 6.87 -11.92
CA GLU A 31 45.30 7.32 -13.09
C GLU A 31 45.91 6.16 -13.91
N GLY A 32 45.87 4.94 -13.36
CA GLY A 32 46.46 3.75 -13.94
C GLY A 32 47.97 3.64 -13.70
N THR A 33 48.62 2.69 -14.37
CA THR A 33 50.06 2.52 -14.22
C THR A 33 50.83 3.55 -15.04
N GLU A 34 51.61 4.38 -14.35
CA GLU A 34 52.44 5.39 -14.98
C GLU A 34 53.90 4.93 -15.11
N THR A 35 54.68 5.62 -15.95
CA THR A 35 56.11 5.35 -16.09
C THR A 35 56.92 6.63 -16.23
N PHE A 36 58.11 6.65 -15.67
CA PHE A 36 59.12 7.68 -15.95
C PHE A 36 60.47 7.05 -16.26
N THR A 37 61.30 7.76 -17.02
CA THR A 37 62.63 7.30 -17.42
C THR A 37 63.71 8.05 -16.65
N LEU A 38 64.64 7.31 -16.06
CA LEU A 38 65.89 7.83 -15.52
C LEU A 38 66.97 7.69 -16.59
N GLN A 39 67.63 8.79 -16.93
CA GLN A 39 68.74 8.81 -17.88
C GLN A 39 70.02 9.25 -17.15
N ALA A 40 71.07 8.44 -17.25
CA ALA A 40 72.39 8.76 -16.73
C ALA A 40 73.23 9.45 -17.81
N SER A 41 73.91 10.52 -17.43
CA SER A 41 74.89 11.23 -18.26
C SER A 41 76.11 11.62 -17.43
N THR A 42 77.25 11.82 -18.10
CA THR A 42 78.47 12.27 -17.43
C THR A 42 78.49 13.79 -17.35
N VAL A 43 78.73 14.35 -16.16
CA VAL A 43 78.83 15.82 -15.94
C VAL A 43 80.08 16.40 -16.62
N GLU A 44 81.17 15.63 -16.69
CA GLU A 44 82.37 15.97 -17.45
C GLU A 44 82.76 14.79 -18.35
N ALA A 45 82.58 14.94 -19.66
CA ALA A 45 82.98 13.95 -20.63
C ALA A 45 84.52 13.92 -20.75
N THR A 46 85.16 13.09 -19.95
CA THR A 46 86.57 12.72 -20.14
C THR A 46 86.63 11.40 -20.91
N SER A 47 87.71 11.16 -21.67
CA SER A 47 87.91 9.87 -22.36
C SER A 47 88.14 8.69 -21.41
N LEU A 48 88.08 8.91 -20.09
CA LEU A 48 88.35 7.94 -19.03
C LEU A 48 87.08 7.48 -18.31
N ILE A 49 85.95 8.18 -18.50
CA ILE A 49 84.66 7.85 -17.89
C ILE A 49 83.67 7.59 -19.02
N ALA A 50 83.12 6.38 -19.06
CA ALA A 50 82.09 5.99 -20.00
C ALA A 50 80.91 5.37 -19.25
N ILE A 51 79.70 5.69 -19.69
CA ILE A 51 78.48 5.00 -19.28
C ILE A 51 78.24 3.93 -20.33
N ASP A 52 77.93 2.70 -19.90
CA ASP A 52 77.45 1.67 -20.82
C ASP A 52 76.14 2.15 -21.45
N PRO A 53 76.08 2.35 -22.77
CA PRO A 53 74.87 2.86 -23.43
C PRO A 53 73.65 1.95 -23.25
N SER A 54 73.85 0.66 -22.93
CA SER A 54 72.74 -0.26 -22.63
C SER A 54 72.16 -0.08 -21.22
N LEU A 55 72.86 0.65 -20.34
CA LEU A 55 72.48 0.93 -18.95
C LEU A 55 72.30 2.43 -18.68
N SER A 56 72.42 3.28 -19.71
CA SER A 56 72.27 4.73 -19.56
C SER A 56 70.82 5.16 -19.33
N GLU A 57 69.86 4.26 -19.55
CA GLU A 57 68.43 4.52 -19.35
C GLU A 57 67.78 3.36 -18.60
N THR A 58 66.90 3.71 -17.65
CA THR A 58 66.02 2.76 -17.00
C THR A 58 64.63 3.35 -16.86
N THR A 59 63.60 2.52 -17.06
CA THR A 59 62.20 2.92 -16.89
C THR A 59 61.71 2.41 -15.55
N VAL A 60 61.14 3.32 -14.76
CA VAL A 60 60.46 3.00 -13.51
C VAL A 60 58.97 3.06 -13.76
N SER A 61 58.24 2.05 -13.29
CA SER A 61 56.79 1.99 -13.35
C SER A 61 56.20 2.24 -11.97
N ILE A 62 55.19 3.11 -11.92
CA ILE A 62 54.43 3.45 -10.72
C ILE A 62 53.07 2.77 -10.86
N ALA A 63 52.76 1.85 -9.95
CA ALA A 63 51.48 1.17 -9.94
C ALA A 63 50.48 1.99 -9.09
N ASP A 64 49.35 2.32 -9.69
CA ASP A 64 48.18 2.91 -9.02
C ASP A 64 47.51 1.89 -8.09
N SER A 65 47.27 2.32 -6.85
CA SER A 65 46.64 1.56 -5.77
C SER A 65 45.21 2.00 -5.45
N GLU A 66 44.71 3.02 -6.13
CA GLU A 66 43.50 3.74 -5.81
C GLU A 66 42.29 2.97 -6.32
N MET A 67 41.20 2.99 -5.54
CA MET A 67 39.95 2.31 -5.90
C MET A 67 38.76 3.22 -5.66
N VAL A 68 37.82 3.21 -6.60
CA VAL A 68 36.56 3.96 -6.52
C VAL A 68 35.40 2.98 -6.50
N ASN A 69 34.63 3.04 -5.43
CA ASN A 69 33.47 2.18 -5.22
C ASN A 69 32.19 2.95 -5.52
N PHE A 70 31.24 2.26 -6.15
CA PHE A 70 29.92 2.76 -6.46
C PHE A 70 28.85 1.87 -5.85
N ARG A 71 27.67 2.42 -5.58
CA ARG A 71 26.48 1.65 -5.23
C ARG A 71 25.24 2.22 -5.89
N ILE A 72 24.31 1.36 -6.26
CA ILE A 72 22.95 1.78 -6.59
C ILE A 72 22.18 2.15 -5.30
N VAL A 73 21.37 3.19 -5.38
CA VAL A 73 20.52 3.71 -4.30
C VAL A 73 19.13 3.97 -4.87
N SER A 74 18.10 3.40 -4.24
CA SER A 74 16.69 3.59 -4.60
C SER A 74 15.84 3.57 -3.34
N PRO A 75 14.61 4.10 -3.37
CA PRO A 75 13.62 3.77 -2.34
C PRO A 75 13.35 2.26 -2.33
N SER A 76 12.93 1.74 -1.18
CA SER A 76 12.55 0.34 -1.03
C SER A 76 11.09 0.09 -1.36
N ARG A 77 10.22 1.08 -1.16
CA ARG A 77 8.78 1.02 -1.48
C ARG A 77 8.28 2.39 -1.96
N VAL A 78 7.38 2.39 -2.93
CA VAL A 78 6.68 3.58 -3.45
C VAL A 78 5.22 3.22 -3.77
N SER A 79 4.33 4.21 -3.77
CA SER A 79 2.95 4.05 -4.25
C SER A 79 2.91 4.16 -5.78
N GLU A 80 1.95 3.51 -6.42
CA GLU A 80 1.83 3.52 -7.89
C GLU A 80 1.49 4.90 -8.47
N ASP A 81 0.74 5.72 -7.72
CA ASP A 81 0.41 7.12 -8.04
C ASP A 81 1.61 8.09 -8.00
N ILE A 82 2.82 7.60 -7.70
CA ILE A 82 4.03 8.44 -7.66
C ILE A 82 4.40 8.97 -9.04
N GLY A 83 4.02 8.27 -10.11
CA GLY A 83 4.33 8.55 -11.51
C GLY A 83 5.81 8.41 -11.90
N ARG A 84 6.76 8.84 -11.06
CA ARG A 84 8.20 8.66 -11.28
C ARG A 84 8.95 8.36 -10.00
N VAL A 85 9.78 7.31 -10.03
CA VAL A 85 10.70 6.95 -8.95
C VAL A 85 12.14 7.30 -9.31
N GLU A 86 12.81 8.04 -8.44
CA GLU A 86 14.22 8.39 -8.61
C GLU A 86 15.13 7.24 -8.18
N VAL A 87 16.10 6.92 -9.04
CA VAL A 87 17.12 5.89 -8.79
C VAL A 87 18.49 6.50 -9.05
N CYS A 88 19.34 6.42 -8.05
CA CYS A 88 20.67 7.00 -8.08
C CYS A 88 21.75 5.93 -8.11
N VAL A 89 22.91 6.31 -8.65
CA VAL A 89 24.17 5.65 -8.37
C VAL A 89 25.02 6.64 -7.59
N GLU A 90 25.64 6.17 -6.52
CA GLU A 90 26.53 6.95 -5.68
C GLU A 90 27.97 6.49 -5.87
N GLN A 91 28.84 7.42 -6.24
CA GLN A 91 30.29 7.27 -6.08
C GLN A 91 30.58 7.45 -4.59
N MET A 92 31.11 6.43 -3.92
CA MET A 92 31.28 6.41 -2.47
C MET A 92 32.59 7.05 -2.01
N ASN A 93 33.64 6.98 -2.83
CA ASN A 93 34.99 7.41 -2.47
C ASN A 93 35.84 7.73 -3.71
N GLY A 94 37.08 8.18 -3.46
CA GLY A 94 38.14 8.38 -4.46
C GLY A 94 37.81 9.41 -5.54
N GLU A 95 38.76 9.64 -6.44
CA GLU A 95 38.63 10.51 -7.61
C GLU A 95 38.88 9.71 -8.89
N LEU A 96 38.13 10.03 -9.94
CA LEU A 96 38.27 9.36 -11.24
C LEU A 96 39.26 10.12 -12.11
N GLY A 97 40.25 9.45 -12.71
CA GLY A 97 41.11 10.07 -13.74
C GLY A 97 40.44 10.14 -15.12
N GLU A 98 39.40 9.34 -15.37
CA GLU A 98 38.62 9.34 -16.62
C GLU A 98 37.11 9.29 -16.35
N GLU A 99 36.30 9.70 -17.34
CA GLU A 99 34.84 9.61 -17.20
C GLU A 99 34.36 8.15 -17.21
N ILE A 100 33.56 7.79 -16.21
CA ILE A 100 32.91 6.48 -16.11
C ILE A 100 31.42 6.60 -16.41
N GLN A 101 30.91 5.66 -17.19
CA GLN A 101 29.49 5.54 -17.52
C GLN A 101 28.89 4.33 -16.80
N VAL A 102 27.88 4.58 -15.97
CA VAL A 102 27.11 3.54 -15.29
C VAL A 102 25.76 3.41 -15.98
N ASN A 103 25.48 2.24 -16.54
CA ASN A 103 24.17 1.91 -17.09
C ASN A 103 23.30 1.30 -15.99
N VAL A 104 22.11 1.86 -15.78
CA VAL A 104 21.10 1.33 -14.88
C VAL A 104 19.90 0.90 -15.71
N ARG A 105 19.43 -0.33 -15.49
CA ARG A 105 18.26 -0.87 -16.19
C ARG A 105 17.33 -1.61 -15.25
N THR A 106 16.05 -1.58 -15.56
CA THR A 106 15.09 -2.55 -15.03
C THR A 106 15.42 -3.94 -15.54
N THR A 107 15.30 -4.96 -14.70
CA THR A 107 15.43 -6.36 -15.09
C THR A 107 14.10 -7.07 -14.88
N PRO A 108 13.69 -7.98 -15.77
CA PRO A 108 12.43 -8.72 -15.66
C PRO A 108 12.46 -9.80 -14.56
N THR A 109 13.18 -9.58 -13.46
CA THR A 109 13.43 -10.56 -12.41
C THR A 109 12.79 -10.12 -11.10
N GLY A 110 11.47 -10.22 -11.04
CA GLY A 110 10.66 -10.15 -9.83
C GLY A 110 9.38 -10.94 -10.13
N THR A 111 8.93 -11.76 -9.20
CA THR A 111 7.91 -12.80 -9.47
C THR A 111 6.55 -12.27 -9.92
N ASN A 112 6.26 -10.97 -9.82
CA ASN A 112 4.88 -10.47 -9.96
C ASN A 112 4.69 -9.15 -10.71
N ALA A 113 5.72 -8.33 -10.98
CA ALA A 113 5.47 -7.04 -11.65
C ALA A 113 5.24 -7.26 -13.15
N SER A 114 4.03 -6.95 -13.60
CA SER A 114 3.67 -6.95 -14.99
C SER A 114 4.37 -5.76 -15.69
N VAL A 115 4.47 -5.79 -17.01
CA VAL A 115 4.97 -4.63 -17.79
C VAL A 115 3.90 -3.52 -17.90
N SER A 116 2.76 -3.67 -17.22
CA SER A 116 1.71 -2.64 -17.10
C SER A 116 2.12 -1.55 -16.11
N ASP A 117 2.80 -1.91 -15.02
CA ASP A 117 2.84 -1.10 -13.79
C ASP A 117 4.08 -0.22 -13.75
N TYR A 118 5.08 -0.56 -14.57
CA TYR A 118 6.23 0.29 -14.85
C TYR A 118 6.71 0.14 -16.29
N GLU A 119 7.22 1.24 -16.84
CA GLU A 119 7.88 1.20 -18.13
C GLU A 119 9.29 0.61 -18.00
N SER A 120 9.58 -0.47 -18.71
CA SER A 120 10.94 -1.02 -18.80
C SER A 120 11.91 0.07 -19.25
N THR A 121 12.81 0.48 -18.35
CA THR A 121 13.63 1.67 -18.51
C THR A 121 15.12 1.32 -18.45
N GLN A 122 15.91 2.01 -19.28
CA GLN A 122 17.36 2.01 -19.20
C GLN A 122 17.88 3.44 -19.34
N PHE A 123 18.79 3.85 -18.46
CA PHE A 123 19.48 5.13 -18.55
C PHE A 123 20.95 5.04 -18.16
N GLN A 124 21.75 5.99 -18.64
CA GLN A 124 23.18 6.07 -18.37
C GLN A 124 23.49 7.26 -17.49
N LEU A 125 24.38 7.05 -16.51
CA LEU A 125 24.82 8.06 -15.57
C LEU A 125 26.32 8.31 -15.77
N ALA A 126 26.64 9.52 -16.20
CA ALA A 126 28.01 9.98 -16.45
C ALA A 126 28.66 10.53 -15.17
N PHE A 127 29.78 9.92 -14.78
CA PHE A 127 30.63 10.38 -13.70
C PHE A 127 31.93 10.94 -14.31
N PRO A 128 32.05 12.27 -14.46
CA PRO A 128 33.25 12.88 -15.03
C PRO A 128 34.49 12.65 -14.17
N ALA A 129 35.64 12.69 -14.83
CA ALA A 129 36.97 12.75 -14.23
C ALA A 129 37.15 14.00 -13.35
N GLY A 130 38.12 13.95 -12.44
CA GLY A 130 38.52 15.09 -11.63
C GLY A 130 37.53 15.45 -10.51
N VAL A 131 36.58 14.56 -10.20
CA VAL A 131 35.56 14.81 -9.18
C VAL A 131 35.57 13.69 -8.13
N ARG A 132 36.00 14.06 -6.93
CA ARG A 132 36.04 13.19 -5.76
C ARG A 132 34.65 12.86 -5.21
N GLY A 133 34.45 11.62 -4.79
CA GLY A 133 33.27 11.19 -4.01
C GLY A 133 33.32 11.65 -2.54
N PRO A 134 32.22 11.57 -1.78
CA PRO A 134 30.95 10.98 -2.17
C PRO A 134 30.05 11.91 -3.01
N ARG A 135 29.39 11.36 -4.04
CA ARG A 135 28.42 12.09 -4.87
C ARG A 135 27.49 11.15 -5.60
N SER A 136 26.29 11.64 -5.95
CA SER A 136 25.29 10.86 -6.67
C SER A 136 24.93 11.45 -8.02
N LYS A 137 24.57 10.56 -8.95
CA LYS A 137 23.87 10.88 -10.20
C LYS A 137 22.60 10.03 -10.23
N CYS A 138 21.51 10.61 -10.71
CA CYS A 138 20.21 9.96 -10.66
C CYS A 138 19.53 9.96 -12.03
N GLY A 139 18.77 8.91 -12.27
CA GLY A 139 17.77 8.82 -13.32
C GLY A 139 16.41 8.50 -12.70
N ALA A 140 15.39 8.33 -13.54
CA ALA A 140 14.05 8.03 -13.08
C ALA A 140 13.45 6.87 -13.87
N ILE A 141 12.57 6.13 -13.22
CA ILE A 141 11.72 5.10 -13.81
C ILE A 141 10.28 5.59 -13.72
N THR A 142 9.52 5.47 -14.80
CA THR A 142 8.10 5.81 -14.83
C THR A 142 7.30 4.66 -14.21
N VAL A 143 6.39 5.00 -13.31
CA VAL A 143 5.41 4.09 -12.71
C VAL A 143 4.04 4.46 -13.29
N THR A 144 3.27 3.47 -13.70
CA THR A 144 1.92 3.66 -14.23
C THR A 144 0.94 3.64 -13.07
N ASP A 145 0.06 4.63 -13.05
CA ASP A 145 -1.09 4.71 -12.14
C ASP A 145 -2.33 4.28 -12.93
N ASP A 146 -3.12 3.34 -12.42
CA ASP A 146 -4.36 2.93 -13.06
C ASP A 146 -5.55 2.84 -12.10
N LEU A 147 -6.45 1.87 -12.28
CA LEU A 147 -7.64 1.66 -11.45
C LEU A 147 -7.85 0.15 -11.21
N LEU A 148 -6.81 -0.66 -11.38
CA LEU A 148 -6.81 -2.09 -11.19
C LEU A 148 -6.41 -2.36 -9.75
N VAL A 149 -7.26 -3.07 -9.00
CA VAL A 149 -6.92 -3.45 -7.63
C VAL A 149 -5.97 -4.64 -7.67
N GLU A 150 -4.70 -4.41 -7.37
CA GLU A 150 -3.60 -5.34 -7.53
C GLU A 150 -2.86 -5.64 -6.21
N GLY A 151 -1.89 -6.55 -6.27
CA GLY A 151 -1.02 -6.84 -5.14
C GLY A 151 0.15 -5.86 -5.07
N ASP A 152 0.91 -5.91 -3.97
CA ASP A 152 2.26 -5.35 -3.99
C ASP A 152 3.10 -6.02 -5.07
N GLU A 153 3.76 -5.21 -5.88
CA GLU A 153 4.63 -5.65 -6.95
C GLU A 153 6.09 -5.25 -6.73
N SER A 154 7.02 -5.79 -7.52
CA SER A 154 8.45 -5.49 -7.34
C SER A 154 9.18 -5.22 -8.65
N VAL A 155 9.84 -4.07 -8.72
CA VAL A 155 10.74 -3.67 -9.82
C VAL A 155 12.18 -3.99 -9.43
N ALA A 156 12.82 -4.88 -10.18
CA ALA A 156 14.23 -5.19 -10.00
C ALA A 156 15.11 -4.31 -10.89
N LEU A 157 16.23 -3.85 -10.33
CA LEU A 157 17.18 -2.96 -10.98
C LEU A 157 18.56 -3.57 -11.00
N MET A 158 19.29 -3.32 -12.08
CA MET A 158 20.70 -3.67 -12.17
C MET A 158 21.52 -2.53 -12.75
N ALA A 159 22.60 -2.17 -12.05
CA ALA A 159 23.63 -1.25 -12.48
C ALA A 159 24.83 -2.03 -13.02
N GLY A 160 25.51 -1.47 -14.02
CA GLY A 160 26.76 -2.00 -14.55
C GLY A 160 27.58 -0.93 -15.24
N PHE A 161 28.89 -1.03 -15.17
CA PHE A 161 29.78 -0.17 -15.94
C PHE A 161 29.74 -0.52 -17.43
N LEU A 162 29.82 0.48 -18.30
CA LEU A 162 30.02 0.27 -19.73
C LEU A 162 31.48 0.05 -20.10
N GLN A 163 32.41 0.58 -19.28
CA GLN A 163 33.84 0.35 -19.42
C GLN A 163 34.30 -0.73 -18.43
N SER A 164 35.29 -1.54 -18.83
CA SER A 164 35.97 -2.46 -17.92
C SER A 164 37.14 -1.75 -17.23
N SER A 165 37.15 -1.71 -15.90
CA SER A 165 38.33 -1.35 -15.11
C SER A 165 38.35 -2.19 -13.84
N SER A 166 39.54 -2.66 -13.43
CA SER A 166 39.74 -3.40 -12.18
C SER A 166 39.83 -2.50 -10.95
N ARG A 167 39.85 -1.17 -11.13
CA ARG A 167 39.98 -0.17 -10.05
C ARG A 167 38.65 0.49 -9.69
N ILE A 168 37.62 0.26 -10.50
CA ILE A 168 36.25 0.67 -10.18
C ILE A 168 35.44 -0.56 -9.80
N SER A 169 34.56 -0.43 -8.80
CA SER A 169 33.70 -1.53 -8.39
C SER A 169 32.28 -1.03 -8.08
N LEU A 170 31.29 -1.89 -8.31
CA LEU A 170 29.94 -1.70 -7.78
C LEU A 170 29.80 -2.61 -6.56
N VAL A 171 29.84 -2.04 -5.35
CA VAL A 171 29.67 -2.82 -4.11
C VAL A 171 28.23 -3.30 -3.95
N SER A 172 27.28 -2.57 -4.52
CA SER A 172 25.90 -2.99 -4.75
C SER A 172 25.52 -2.62 -6.18
N ASN A 173 25.25 -3.64 -6.99
CA ASN A 173 24.88 -3.48 -8.39
C ASN A 173 23.42 -3.85 -8.66
N THR A 174 22.65 -4.22 -7.63
CA THR A 174 21.22 -4.54 -7.76
C THR A 174 20.40 -3.83 -6.71
N ALA A 175 19.17 -3.46 -7.05
CA ALA A 175 18.19 -2.92 -6.12
C ALA A 175 16.79 -3.48 -6.45
N SER A 176 15.89 -3.42 -5.47
CA SER A 176 14.48 -3.79 -5.63
C SER A 176 13.62 -2.68 -5.04
N ILE A 177 12.60 -2.28 -5.78
CA ILE A 177 11.59 -1.32 -5.37
C ILE A 177 10.25 -2.06 -5.31
N ILE A 178 9.55 -1.99 -4.18
CA ILE A 178 8.17 -2.48 -4.09
C ILE A 178 7.24 -1.36 -4.55
N VAL A 179 6.35 -1.63 -5.50
CA VAL A 179 5.27 -0.73 -5.88
C VAL A 179 4.02 -1.20 -5.15
N THR A 180 3.40 -0.31 -4.39
CA THR A 180 2.20 -0.63 -3.61
C THR A 180 0.98 -0.09 -4.32
N ASP A 181 0.03 -0.99 -4.55
CA ASP A 181 -1.33 -0.72 -5.00
C ASP A 181 -2.02 0.25 -4.03
N ASN A 182 -2.56 1.35 -4.54
CA ASN A 182 -3.39 2.30 -3.81
C ASN A 182 -4.86 2.25 -4.26
N ASP A 183 -5.19 1.33 -5.16
CA ASP A 183 -6.51 1.13 -5.69
C ASP A 183 -7.40 0.26 -4.79
N TYR A 184 -8.70 0.51 -4.91
CA TYR A 184 -9.72 -0.28 -4.24
C TYR A 184 -11.03 -0.25 -5.03
N VAL A 185 -11.85 -1.27 -4.80
CA VAL A 185 -13.24 -1.24 -5.27
C VAL A 185 -14.16 -0.67 -4.20
N ILE A 186 -15.28 -0.12 -4.63
CA ILE A 186 -16.32 0.37 -3.73
C ILE A 186 -17.51 -0.57 -3.90
N TYR A 187 -17.96 -1.19 -2.82
CA TYR A 187 -19.12 -2.09 -2.86
C TYR A 187 -20.35 -1.46 -2.19
N GLY A 188 -21.54 -1.91 -2.58
CA GLY A 188 -22.77 -1.58 -1.88
C GLY A 188 -23.95 -2.39 -2.36
N TRP A 189 -25.02 -2.35 -1.58
CA TRP A 189 -26.27 -3.01 -1.93
C TRP A 189 -26.93 -2.32 -3.11
N GLU A 190 -27.50 -3.11 -4.02
CA GLU A 190 -28.23 -2.58 -5.20
C GLU A 190 -29.35 -1.62 -4.77
N ASN A 191 -30.06 -1.96 -3.69
CA ASN A 191 -31.10 -1.12 -3.11
C ASN A 191 -30.83 -0.84 -1.61
N PRO A 192 -31.15 0.38 -1.13
CA PRO A 192 -31.07 0.74 0.29
C PRO A 192 -32.01 -0.11 1.16
N GLU A 193 -33.15 -0.48 0.57
CA GLU A 193 -34.25 -1.16 1.22
C GLU A 193 -34.88 -2.16 0.25
N TYR A 194 -35.36 -3.27 0.79
CA TYR A 194 -36.14 -4.28 0.07
C TYR A 194 -37.45 -4.55 0.81
N LYS A 195 -38.43 -5.07 0.08
CA LYS A 195 -39.70 -5.52 0.63
C LYS A 195 -40.07 -6.87 0.03
N VAL A 196 -40.47 -7.82 0.87
CA VAL A 196 -40.86 -9.18 0.48
C VAL A 196 -42.08 -9.61 1.28
N VAL A 197 -42.97 -10.36 0.65
CA VAL A 197 -44.12 -11.01 1.31
C VAL A 197 -43.71 -12.42 1.72
N GLU A 198 -44.12 -12.91 2.88
CA GLU A 198 -43.75 -14.24 3.39
C GLU A 198 -44.05 -15.40 2.42
N ASP A 199 -45.19 -15.34 1.71
CA ASP A 199 -45.55 -16.26 0.62
C ASP A 199 -44.53 -16.33 -0.54
N SER A 200 -43.55 -15.42 -0.58
CA SER A 200 -42.46 -15.48 -1.57
C SER A 200 -41.40 -16.52 -1.23
N GLU A 201 -41.34 -16.99 0.03
CA GLU A 201 -40.37 -17.95 0.61
C GLU A 201 -38.88 -17.53 0.51
N SER A 202 -38.54 -16.59 -0.35
CA SER A 202 -37.18 -16.09 -0.53
C SER A 202 -37.16 -14.70 -1.17
N LEU A 203 -36.07 -13.98 -0.92
CA LEU A 203 -35.75 -12.70 -1.54
C LEU A 203 -34.32 -12.75 -2.09
N ALA A 204 -34.17 -12.49 -3.38
CA ALA A 204 -32.87 -12.21 -3.97
C ALA A 204 -32.48 -10.74 -3.73
N VAL A 205 -31.33 -10.54 -3.11
CA VAL A 205 -30.69 -9.23 -2.95
C VAL A 205 -29.33 -9.25 -3.66
N HIS A 206 -28.87 -8.11 -4.13
CA HIS A 206 -27.61 -8.02 -4.85
C HIS A 206 -26.62 -7.09 -4.15
N LEU A 207 -25.38 -7.56 -4.05
CA LEU A 207 -24.24 -6.76 -3.65
C LEU A 207 -23.43 -6.41 -4.90
N CYS A 208 -23.24 -5.12 -5.15
CA CYS A 208 -22.69 -4.61 -6.40
C CYS A 208 -21.44 -3.77 -6.17
N LEU A 209 -20.60 -3.69 -7.20
CA LEU A 209 -19.59 -2.64 -7.29
C LEU A 209 -20.23 -1.32 -7.72
N VAL A 210 -19.92 -0.25 -7.02
CA VAL A 210 -20.42 1.10 -7.32
C VAL A 210 -19.79 1.60 -8.62
N PRO A 211 -20.54 2.36 -9.45
CA PRO A 211 -19.96 3.07 -10.59
C PRO A 211 -18.74 3.93 -10.19
N GLU A 212 -17.75 4.03 -11.07
CA GLU A 212 -16.49 4.78 -10.84
C GLU A 212 -15.54 4.20 -9.78
N SER A 213 -15.73 2.94 -9.34
CA SER A 213 -14.71 2.22 -8.57
C SER A 213 -13.58 1.64 -9.42
N GLY A 214 -12.55 1.09 -8.78
CA GLY A 214 -11.56 0.24 -9.45
C GLY A 214 -12.14 -1.06 -10.02
N THR A 215 -11.29 -1.84 -10.69
CA THR A 215 -11.58 -3.18 -11.23
C THR A 215 -10.78 -4.22 -10.46
N LEU A 216 -11.42 -5.31 -10.03
CA LEU A 216 -10.72 -6.38 -9.33
C LEU A 216 -9.83 -7.19 -10.29
N THR A 217 -8.56 -7.42 -9.95
CA THR A 217 -7.69 -8.39 -10.65
C THR A 217 -7.63 -9.75 -9.96
N PHE A 218 -8.06 -9.81 -8.70
CA PHE A 218 -8.19 -11.02 -7.88
C PHE A 218 -9.58 -11.08 -7.23
N PRO A 219 -10.07 -12.26 -6.86
CA PRO A 219 -11.35 -12.36 -6.16
C PRO A 219 -11.29 -11.74 -4.75
N VAL A 220 -12.40 -11.12 -4.33
CA VAL A 220 -12.62 -10.59 -2.97
C VAL A 220 -13.86 -11.24 -2.36
N GLU A 221 -13.76 -11.67 -1.11
CA GLU A 221 -14.88 -12.21 -0.33
C GLU A 221 -15.41 -11.18 0.66
N ILE A 222 -16.69 -10.83 0.53
CA ILE A 222 -17.38 -9.92 1.44
C ILE A 222 -18.24 -10.74 2.40
N SER A 223 -17.99 -10.64 3.71
CA SER A 223 -18.79 -11.34 4.71
C SER A 223 -20.13 -10.65 4.90
N VAL A 224 -21.24 -11.40 4.82
CA VAL A 224 -22.59 -10.89 5.05
C VAL A 224 -23.23 -11.57 6.26
N THR A 225 -23.86 -10.78 7.13
CA THR A 225 -24.59 -11.28 8.30
C THR A 225 -25.94 -10.60 8.44
N SER A 226 -26.98 -11.37 8.77
CA SER A 226 -28.29 -10.85 9.14
C SER A 226 -28.31 -10.36 10.59
N ILE A 227 -28.91 -9.20 10.82
CA ILE A 227 -29.10 -8.58 12.13
C ILE A 227 -30.61 -8.40 12.34
N PRO A 228 -31.22 -9.11 13.31
CA PRO A 228 -32.64 -8.97 13.60
C PRO A 228 -32.95 -7.56 14.14
N ILE A 229 -34.08 -6.99 13.72
CA ILE A 229 -34.60 -5.71 14.24
C ILE A 229 -35.95 -5.94 14.91
N SER A 230 -36.98 -6.25 14.12
CA SER A 230 -38.27 -6.71 14.63
C SER A 230 -38.60 -8.12 14.17
N ALA A 231 -38.07 -8.55 13.02
CA ALA A 231 -38.13 -9.94 12.59
C ALA A 231 -37.19 -10.81 13.44
N THR A 232 -37.68 -11.98 13.79
CA THR A 232 -37.09 -13.04 14.59
C THR A 232 -36.49 -14.14 13.70
N GLU A 233 -35.20 -14.40 13.91
CA GLU A 233 -34.49 -15.49 13.23
C GLU A 233 -35.08 -16.86 13.58
N GLY A 234 -35.40 -17.64 12.54
CA GLY A 234 -35.98 -18.98 12.64
C GLY A 234 -37.51 -19.01 12.75
N GLU A 235 -38.14 -17.84 12.92
CA GLU A 235 -39.60 -17.66 12.84
C GLU A 235 -39.95 -16.97 11.52
N ASP A 236 -39.32 -15.84 11.19
CA ASP A 236 -39.67 -15.03 10.01
C ASP A 236 -38.65 -15.16 8.87
N TYR A 237 -37.39 -15.48 9.20
CA TYR A 237 -36.31 -15.64 8.23
C TYR A 237 -35.22 -16.60 8.71
N GLU A 238 -34.46 -17.20 7.79
CA GLU A 238 -33.28 -18.00 8.14
C GLU A 238 -32.02 -17.13 8.30
N ARG A 239 -31.18 -17.42 9.29
CA ARG A 239 -29.91 -16.68 9.52
C ARG A 239 -29.04 -16.65 8.26
N VAL A 240 -28.61 -15.45 7.87
CA VAL A 240 -27.55 -15.25 6.89
C VAL A 240 -26.21 -15.06 7.62
N SER A 241 -25.22 -15.88 7.27
CA SER A 241 -23.84 -15.79 7.77
C SER A 241 -22.89 -16.45 6.78
N GLU A 242 -22.76 -15.87 5.59
CA GLU A 242 -21.95 -16.40 4.48
C GLU A 242 -21.11 -15.30 3.82
N SER A 243 -20.23 -15.68 2.88
CA SER A 243 -19.46 -14.73 2.08
C SER A 243 -20.01 -14.60 0.66
N VAL A 244 -20.08 -13.36 0.18
CA VAL A 244 -20.36 -13.03 -1.22
C VAL A 244 -19.03 -12.90 -1.94
N LEU A 245 -18.82 -13.76 -2.94
CA LEU A 245 -17.63 -13.73 -3.78
C LEU A 245 -17.81 -12.72 -4.93
N MET A 246 -16.88 -11.76 -5.01
CA MET A 246 -16.69 -10.88 -6.16
C MET A 246 -15.45 -11.36 -6.91
N GLU A 247 -15.65 -11.93 -8.10
CA GLU A 247 -14.58 -12.57 -8.86
C GLU A 247 -13.60 -11.57 -9.46
N ALA A 248 -12.41 -12.06 -9.82
CA ALA A 248 -11.47 -11.32 -10.66
C ALA A 248 -12.16 -10.86 -11.97
N GLY A 249 -11.92 -9.62 -12.37
CA GLY A 249 -12.51 -8.99 -13.55
C GLY A 249 -13.87 -8.34 -13.30
N PHE A 250 -14.39 -8.35 -12.06
CA PHE A 250 -15.57 -7.54 -11.71
C PHE A 250 -15.29 -6.06 -11.99
N LYS A 251 -16.15 -5.48 -12.83
CA LYS A 251 -16.12 -4.08 -13.25
C LYS A 251 -17.14 -3.27 -12.45
N PRO A 252 -17.00 -1.93 -12.41
CA PRO A 252 -18.03 -1.06 -11.83
C PRO A 252 -19.43 -1.38 -12.38
N GLY A 253 -20.39 -1.57 -11.48
CA GLY A 253 -21.77 -1.97 -11.79
C GLY A 253 -22.03 -3.48 -11.85
N ALA A 254 -21.01 -4.33 -11.74
CA ALA A 254 -21.21 -5.78 -11.61
C ALA A 254 -21.81 -6.12 -10.23
N CYS A 255 -22.69 -7.12 -10.20
CA CYS A 255 -23.40 -7.53 -8.99
C CYS A 255 -23.26 -9.04 -8.75
N SER A 256 -23.20 -9.43 -7.49
CA SER A 256 -23.25 -10.81 -7.04
C SER A 256 -24.53 -11.02 -6.22
N PRO A 257 -25.35 -12.06 -6.52
CA PRO A 257 -26.59 -12.32 -5.82
C PRO A 257 -26.37 -12.97 -4.45
N LEU A 258 -27.30 -12.71 -3.54
CA LEU A 258 -27.43 -13.33 -2.24
C LEU A 258 -28.93 -13.61 -2.00
N THR A 259 -29.26 -14.77 -1.44
CA THR A 259 -30.64 -15.16 -1.18
C THR A 259 -30.91 -15.12 0.31
N LEU A 260 -31.93 -14.37 0.73
CA LEU A 260 -32.52 -14.48 2.06
C LEU A 260 -33.71 -15.44 1.99
N SER A 261 -33.69 -16.53 2.76
CA SER A 261 -34.88 -17.38 2.96
C SER A 261 -35.85 -16.68 3.91
N VAL A 262 -37.10 -16.55 3.49
CA VAL A 262 -38.20 -16.01 4.28
C VAL A 262 -39.11 -17.18 4.67
N ILE A 263 -39.54 -17.22 5.92
CA ILE A 263 -40.36 -18.30 6.44
C ILE A 263 -41.80 -17.83 6.39
N LYS A 264 -42.67 -18.64 5.76
CA LYS A 264 -44.11 -18.43 5.80
C LYS A 264 -44.71 -19.19 6.96
N ASP A 265 -45.62 -18.55 7.69
CA ASP A 265 -46.45 -19.25 8.65
C ASP A 265 -47.97 -19.02 8.47
N GLY A 266 -48.73 -19.06 9.56
CA GLY A 266 -50.19 -18.92 9.58
C GLY A 266 -50.64 -17.95 10.69
N VAL A 267 -49.74 -17.11 11.18
CA VAL A 267 -49.91 -16.16 12.27
C VAL A 267 -50.04 -14.77 11.69
N LEU A 268 -51.14 -14.10 12.01
CA LEU A 268 -51.31 -12.69 11.61
C LEU A 268 -50.37 -11.79 12.43
N GLU A 269 -49.47 -11.11 11.73
CA GLU A 269 -48.43 -10.25 12.28
C GLU A 269 -48.47 -8.83 11.66
N SER A 270 -47.53 -7.97 12.03
CA SER A 270 -47.34 -6.65 11.41
C SER A 270 -46.09 -6.66 10.55
N ASP A 271 -45.94 -5.75 9.58
CA ASP A 271 -44.69 -5.62 8.82
C ASP A 271 -43.45 -5.63 9.75
N GLU A 272 -42.53 -6.57 9.51
CA GLU A 272 -41.33 -6.77 10.31
C GLU A 272 -40.06 -6.48 9.52
N THR A 273 -38.93 -6.34 10.20
CA THR A 273 -37.67 -5.92 9.59
C THR A 273 -36.46 -6.70 10.06
N VAL A 274 -35.58 -6.99 9.10
CA VAL A 274 -34.23 -7.54 9.28
C VAL A 274 -33.24 -6.70 8.49
N GLN A 275 -32.01 -6.54 8.99
CA GLN A 275 -30.95 -5.83 8.28
C GLN A 275 -29.86 -6.81 7.85
N LEU A 276 -29.37 -6.68 6.62
CA LEU A 276 -28.14 -7.35 6.19
C LEU A 276 -26.96 -6.40 6.34
N SER A 277 -25.83 -6.91 6.85
CA SER A 277 -24.58 -6.17 7.04
C SER A 277 -23.45 -6.84 6.27
N ALA A 278 -22.76 -6.09 5.41
CA ALA A 278 -21.67 -6.54 4.55
C ALA A 278 -20.33 -5.91 4.98
N THR A 279 -19.33 -6.75 5.24
CA THR A 279 -18.00 -6.33 5.74
C THR A 279 -16.89 -6.98 4.92
N ASP A 280 -15.99 -6.15 4.37
CA ASP A 280 -14.69 -6.58 3.85
C ASP A 280 -13.63 -6.61 4.96
N THR A 281 -12.72 -7.58 4.90
CA THR A 281 -11.52 -7.64 5.77
C THR A 281 -10.21 -7.64 4.97
N SER A 282 -10.29 -7.69 3.64
CA SER A 282 -9.13 -7.71 2.75
C SER A 282 -8.47 -6.34 2.58
N SER A 283 -9.17 -5.25 2.94
CA SER A 283 -8.80 -3.84 2.70
C SER A 283 -8.71 -3.44 1.22
N ARG A 284 -9.25 -4.28 0.34
CA ARG A 284 -9.29 -4.09 -1.13
C ARG A 284 -10.64 -3.60 -1.62
N ALA A 285 -11.64 -3.64 -0.74
CA ALA A 285 -12.99 -3.19 -1.02
C ALA A 285 -13.48 -2.34 0.15
N ILE A 286 -14.04 -1.17 -0.16
CA ILE A 286 -14.63 -0.29 0.86
C ILE A 286 -16.14 -0.15 0.66
N PRO A 287 -16.93 -0.05 1.74
CA PRO A 287 -18.36 0.18 1.60
C PRO A 287 -18.63 1.59 1.07
N SER A 288 -19.55 1.68 0.12
CA SER A 288 -20.15 2.93 -0.34
C SER A 288 -20.74 3.74 0.82
N SER A 289 -20.59 5.06 0.77
CA SER A 289 -21.21 5.97 1.74
C SER A 289 -22.74 6.01 1.65
N ASN A 290 -23.31 5.63 0.51
CA ASN A 290 -24.74 5.78 0.26
C ASN A 290 -25.56 4.54 0.64
N ASN A 291 -25.03 3.31 0.49
CA ASN A 291 -25.67 2.01 0.79
C ASN A 291 -24.65 0.86 0.95
N GLY A 292 -23.43 1.15 1.41
CA GLY A 292 -22.30 0.21 1.30
C GLY A 292 -22.34 -0.94 2.29
N ALA A 293 -22.52 -0.60 3.56
CA ALA A 293 -22.35 -1.55 4.65
C ALA A 293 -23.64 -2.32 4.99
N THR A 294 -24.81 -1.73 4.77
CA THR A 294 -26.07 -2.28 5.27
C THR A 294 -27.24 -2.05 4.32
N THR A 295 -28.20 -2.97 4.30
CA THR A 295 -29.51 -2.81 3.64
C THR A 295 -30.62 -3.32 4.55
N LEU A 296 -31.79 -2.68 4.51
CA LEU A 296 -32.94 -3.03 5.34
C LEU A 296 -33.95 -3.85 4.51
N ILE A 297 -34.50 -4.91 5.09
CA ILE A 297 -35.49 -5.76 4.44
C ILE A 297 -36.75 -5.73 5.29
N THR A 298 -37.87 -5.35 4.68
CA THR A 298 -39.20 -5.43 5.30
C THR A 298 -39.90 -6.71 4.83
N ILE A 299 -40.27 -7.56 5.79
CA ILE A 299 -41.08 -8.76 5.57
C ILE A 299 -42.54 -8.38 5.87
N THR A 300 -43.45 -8.70 4.95
CA THR A 300 -44.88 -8.49 5.17
C THR A 300 -45.63 -9.78 5.25
N ASP A 301 -46.43 -9.85 6.28
CA ASP A 301 -47.39 -10.90 6.53
C ASP A 301 -48.42 -11.02 5.38
N ASP A 302 -48.65 -12.25 4.91
CA ASP A 302 -49.68 -12.60 3.93
C ASP A 302 -50.98 -13.12 4.54
N ASP A 303 -51.02 -13.28 5.86
CA ASP A 303 -52.20 -13.72 6.59
C ASP A 303 -53.25 -12.62 6.75
N SER A 304 -54.46 -13.06 7.07
CA SER A 304 -55.60 -12.16 7.27
C SER A 304 -56.33 -12.51 8.56
N ALA A 305 -56.71 -11.46 9.29
CA ALA A 305 -57.51 -11.61 10.49
C ALA A 305 -58.82 -12.35 10.13
N CYS A 306 -59.00 -13.55 10.70
CA CYS A 306 -60.28 -14.23 10.61
C CYS A 306 -61.33 -13.39 11.34
N ARG A 307 -62.20 -12.70 10.59
CA ARG A 307 -63.41 -12.11 11.18
C ARG A 307 -64.29 -13.25 11.68
N GLN A 308 -64.20 -13.56 12.96
CA GLN A 308 -65.33 -14.18 13.66
C GLN A 308 -66.44 -13.12 13.78
N GLU A 309 -67.19 -12.93 12.69
CA GLU A 309 -68.52 -12.37 12.82
C GLU A 309 -69.33 -13.40 13.62
N LEU A 310 -69.62 -13.05 14.87
CA LEU A 310 -70.39 -13.85 15.80
C LEU A 310 -71.84 -13.94 15.32
N GLU A 311 -72.10 -14.73 14.29
CA GLU A 311 -73.41 -15.33 14.07
C GLU A 311 -73.25 -16.84 13.87
N ALA A 312 -74.01 -17.59 14.65
CA ALA A 312 -73.98 -19.03 14.71
C ALA A 312 -74.36 -19.65 13.36
N ALA A 313 -73.37 -19.99 12.53
CA ALA A 313 -73.52 -20.95 11.46
C ALA A 313 -72.23 -21.75 11.26
N ARG A 314 -72.39 -23.07 11.27
CA ARG A 314 -71.35 -24.06 11.05
C ARG A 314 -70.88 -24.04 9.59
N SER A 315 -69.62 -24.48 9.37
CA SER A 315 -68.96 -24.79 8.09
C SER A 315 -68.32 -23.55 7.43
N SER A 316 -67.06 -23.53 6.96
CA SER A 316 -65.98 -24.52 6.78
C SER A 316 -64.77 -23.74 6.26
N ASP A 317 -63.55 -24.29 6.39
CA ASP A 317 -62.35 -23.99 5.59
C ASP A 317 -62.08 -22.52 5.21
N CYS A 318 -61.14 -21.89 5.92
CA CYS A 318 -60.33 -20.82 5.36
C CYS A 318 -59.22 -21.45 4.49
N GLY A 319 -59.57 -21.79 3.26
CA GLY A 319 -58.64 -22.37 2.31
C GLY A 319 -59.33 -22.94 1.08
N GLN A 320 -59.82 -22.06 0.19
CA GLN A 320 -59.75 -22.18 -1.28
C GLN A 320 -60.74 -21.22 -1.95
N SER A 321 -60.23 -20.52 -2.97
CA SER A 321 -61.05 -19.84 -3.97
C SER A 321 -62.07 -20.80 -4.58
N ALA A 322 -63.36 -20.51 -4.45
CA ALA A 322 -64.39 -21.10 -5.29
C ALA A 322 -65.42 -20.03 -5.71
N SER A 323 -65.27 -19.59 -6.96
CA SER A 323 -66.31 -18.97 -7.74
C SER A 323 -67.55 -19.87 -7.81
N SER A 324 -68.71 -19.40 -7.37
CA SER A 324 -69.97 -19.90 -7.90
C SER A 324 -71.06 -18.82 -7.87
N SER A 325 -71.66 -18.62 -9.03
CA SER A 325 -72.82 -17.78 -9.24
C SER A 325 -74.07 -18.52 -8.77
N ALA A 326 -74.99 -17.84 -8.07
CA ALA A 326 -76.40 -18.20 -8.09
C ALA A 326 -77.31 -17.01 -7.71
N ASN A 327 -78.24 -16.73 -8.61
CA ASN A 327 -79.41 -15.85 -8.45
C ASN A 327 -80.31 -16.30 -7.29
N SER A 328 -80.95 -15.36 -6.58
CA SER A 328 -82.39 -15.03 -6.77
C SER A 328 -83.02 -14.28 -5.59
N ALA A 329 -83.82 -13.27 -5.96
CA ALA A 329 -85.12 -12.85 -5.40
C ALA A 329 -85.24 -12.42 -3.92
N GLY A 330 -85.74 -11.20 -3.75
CA GLY A 330 -86.03 -10.58 -2.47
C GLY A 330 -87.49 -10.67 -2.01
N VAL A 331 -87.71 -10.19 -0.79
CA VAL A 331 -88.91 -9.60 -0.13
C VAL A 331 -88.32 -8.97 1.15
N GLY A 332 -88.53 -7.73 1.60
CA GLY A 332 -89.68 -6.84 1.57
C GLY A 332 -90.18 -6.64 3.01
N GLY A 333 -90.12 -5.42 3.54
CA GLY A 333 -90.88 -5.02 4.73
C GLY A 333 -90.06 -4.36 5.85
N GLY A 334 -90.24 -3.04 6.00
CA GLY A 334 -89.68 -2.26 7.11
C GLY A 334 -90.60 -2.21 8.33
N VAL A 335 -90.06 -1.74 9.46
CA VAL A 335 -90.81 -1.08 10.53
C VAL A 335 -89.89 -0.14 11.33
N VAL A 336 -90.54 0.85 11.92
CA VAL A 336 -90.02 2.12 12.47
C VAL A 336 -90.01 2.09 14.00
N GLY A 337 -89.07 2.82 14.61
CA GLY A 337 -89.09 3.28 16.02
C GLY A 337 -87.73 3.05 16.69
N GLY A 338 -87.01 4.00 17.29
CA GLY A 338 -87.34 5.32 17.84
C GLY A 338 -86.87 5.36 19.31
N PHE A 339 -86.06 6.39 19.65
CA PHE A 339 -85.73 6.85 21.04
C PHE A 339 -84.68 6.01 21.82
N VAL A 340 -83.73 6.50 22.64
CA VAL A 340 -83.32 7.82 23.20
C VAL A 340 -81.80 7.80 23.45
N ALA A 341 -81.19 8.98 23.41
CA ALA A 341 -79.82 9.32 23.81
C ALA A 341 -79.39 8.90 25.23
N GLY A 342 -78.08 8.68 25.38
CA GLY A 342 -77.39 8.56 26.67
C GLY A 342 -75.88 8.72 26.49
N VAL A 343 -75.42 9.97 26.33
CA VAL A 343 -74.01 10.34 26.31
C VAL A 343 -73.48 10.35 27.75
N LEU A 344 -72.41 9.62 28.02
CA LEU A 344 -71.57 9.78 29.22
C LEU A 344 -70.12 9.90 28.76
N ILE A 345 -69.61 11.13 28.75
CA ILE A 345 -68.20 11.46 28.54
C ILE A 345 -67.55 11.60 29.92
N THR A 346 -66.59 10.74 30.23
CA THR A 346 -65.72 10.85 31.40
C THR A 346 -64.44 11.56 30.99
N ILE A 347 -64.22 12.77 31.52
CA ILE A 347 -62.99 13.55 31.35
C ILE A 347 -61.97 13.08 32.40
N VAL A 348 -60.81 12.58 31.97
CA VAL A 348 -59.65 12.34 32.84
C VAL A 348 -58.73 13.55 32.73
N LEU A 349 -58.55 14.26 33.85
CA LEU A 349 -57.58 15.34 34.01
C LEU A 349 -56.16 14.75 34.05
N ALA A 350 -55.28 15.19 33.15
CA ALA A 350 -53.84 15.00 33.27
C ALA A 350 -53.20 16.24 33.94
N VAL A 351 -52.48 16.01 35.04
CA VAL A 351 -51.71 17.00 35.78
C VAL A 351 -50.34 17.17 35.12
N ILE A 352 -50.04 18.37 34.65
CA ILE A 352 -48.70 18.78 34.20
C ILE A 352 -48.00 19.46 35.38
N ILE A 353 -46.91 18.88 35.88
CA ILE A 353 -45.98 19.55 36.79
C ILE A 353 -44.73 19.92 35.99
N LEU A 354 -44.60 21.21 35.72
CA LEU A 354 -43.40 21.86 35.23
C LEU A 354 -42.47 22.10 36.43
N PHE A 355 -41.24 21.59 36.40
CA PHE A 355 -40.17 22.08 37.27
C PHE A 355 -39.01 22.60 36.42
N LEU A 356 -38.90 23.93 36.38
CA LEU A 356 -37.79 24.72 35.87
C LEU A 356 -36.79 24.98 37.00
N ILE A 357 -35.61 24.36 36.98
CA ILE A 357 -34.39 24.82 37.67
C ILE A 357 -33.22 24.16 36.92
N GLY A 358 -32.14 24.79 36.46
CA GLY A 358 -31.63 26.15 36.50
C GLY A 358 -30.21 26.06 35.95
N TRP A 359 -29.84 26.95 35.01
CA TRP A 359 -28.47 27.03 34.49
C TRP A 359 -27.48 27.41 35.59
N LYS A 360 -26.32 26.72 35.64
CA LYS A 360 -25.10 27.30 36.21
C LYS A 360 -23.81 26.66 35.67
N CYS A 361 -23.10 27.50 34.94
CA CYS A 361 -21.66 27.73 34.90
C CYS A 361 -20.69 26.54 34.81
N ILE A 362 -20.08 26.44 33.63
CA ILE A 362 -18.78 25.83 33.32
C ILE A 362 -17.65 26.63 33.98
N PRO A 363 -16.68 25.99 34.65
CA PRO A 363 -15.35 26.57 34.84
C PRO A 363 -14.32 25.90 33.91
N ARG A 364 -13.67 26.78 33.16
CA ARG A 364 -12.50 26.57 32.30
C ARG A 364 -11.29 26.23 33.17
N VAL A 365 -10.74 25.02 33.05
CA VAL A 365 -9.45 24.68 33.69
C VAL A 365 -8.32 25.16 32.79
N LYS A 366 -7.43 25.96 33.38
CA LYS A 366 -6.22 26.52 32.79
C LYS A 366 -5.14 25.45 32.63
N GLU A 367 -4.45 25.47 31.50
CA GLU A 367 -3.12 24.88 31.32
C GLU A 367 -2.11 25.52 32.30
N PRO A 368 -1.15 24.74 32.83
CA PRO A 368 0.11 25.29 33.28
C PRO A 368 1.23 25.02 32.26
N LYS A 369 1.93 26.10 31.90
CA LYS A 369 3.20 26.09 31.17
C LYS A 369 4.36 26.18 32.17
N VAL A 370 5.35 25.31 31.93
CA VAL A 370 6.81 25.44 32.15
C VAL A 370 7.31 25.51 33.60
N GLU A 371 8.17 24.53 33.94
CA GLU A 371 9.43 24.83 34.62
C GLU A 371 10.50 23.81 34.17
N GLU A 372 11.54 24.32 33.50
CA GLU A 372 12.81 23.63 33.28
C GLU A 372 13.56 23.58 34.61
N ASP A 373 14.08 22.40 34.99
CA ASP A 373 15.02 22.30 36.10
C ASP A 373 16.33 21.66 35.61
N PHE A 374 17.33 22.52 35.45
CA PHE A 374 18.73 22.22 35.21
C PHE A 374 19.41 22.05 36.58
N ALA A 375 19.77 20.84 37.00
CA ALA A 375 20.83 20.64 38.00
C ALA A 375 21.30 19.17 38.13
N THR A 376 22.49 18.92 37.57
CA THR A 376 23.66 18.28 38.22
C THR A 376 23.50 16.94 38.95
N GLY A 377 24.30 15.94 38.54
CA GLY A 377 24.83 14.95 39.49
C GLY A 377 25.24 13.58 38.95
N LEU A 378 26.48 13.49 38.44
CA LEU A 378 27.45 12.41 38.74
C LEU A 378 27.03 10.93 38.55
N ARG A 379 27.66 10.23 37.59
CA ARG A 379 28.86 9.40 37.86
C ARG A 379 29.35 8.66 36.61
N ASN A 380 30.67 8.77 36.40
CA ASN A 380 31.51 7.86 35.63
C ASN A 380 31.15 6.39 35.86
N GLN A 381 31.05 5.61 34.79
CA GLN A 381 31.54 4.24 34.80
C GLN A 381 32.54 4.04 33.66
N THR A 382 33.73 3.70 34.12
CA THR A 382 34.96 3.36 33.42
C THR A 382 34.83 2.04 32.68
N PHE A 383 35.45 2.01 31.50
CA PHE A 383 36.02 0.85 30.83
C PHE A 383 36.76 -0.08 31.81
N GLU A 384 36.51 -1.38 31.74
CA GLU A 384 37.52 -2.41 32.03
C GLU A 384 37.52 -3.47 30.94
N GLU A 385 38.72 -3.72 30.44
CA GLU A 385 39.12 -4.80 29.54
C GLU A 385 38.85 -6.16 30.18
N TYR A 386 38.50 -7.14 29.35
CA TYR A 386 38.80 -8.54 29.64
C TYR A 386 39.61 -9.12 28.49
N SER A 387 40.89 -9.37 28.79
CA SER A 387 41.79 -10.25 28.06
C SER A 387 42.02 -11.51 28.91
N ASN A 388 42.20 -12.65 28.24
CA ASN A 388 42.59 -13.98 28.71
C ASN A 388 41.50 -14.90 29.31
N MET A 389 40.93 -15.75 28.45
CA MET A 389 41.13 -17.21 28.48
C MET A 389 40.76 -17.84 27.14
#